data_AF-A0A6V7HNL3-F1
#
_entry.id   AF-A0A6V7HNL3-F1
#
_cell.length_a   1.000
_cell.length_b   1.000
_cell.length_c   1.000
_cell.angle_alpha   90.00
_cell.angle_beta   90.00
_cell.angle_gamma   90.00
#
_symmetry.space_group_name_H-M   'P 1'
#
loop_
_entity.id
_entity.type
_entity.pdbx_description
1 polymer ?
#
loop_
_entity_poly.entity_id
_entity_poly.type
_entity_poly.pdbx_seq_one_letter_code
_entity_poly.pdbx_strand_id
1 'polypeptide(L)'
;VVVLGAGYVSAPLVEYLHRDRNVRILVCSHLKDEADNLANRYPGVESIFLNVQERPDTLKEVISSADVAVSLLPYALHHVIAKECIESRTHLVTASYLNEDIQALHE
;
A
#
# COMPACT_ATOMS: atom_id res chain seq x y z
N VAL A 1 2.63 -0.62 8.70
CA VAL A 1 2.07 -1.21 7.48
C VAL A 1 1.51 -0.10 6.61
N VAL A 2 1.85 -0.08 5.33
CA VAL A 2 1.21 0.80 4.35
C VAL A 2 0.25 0.01 3.48
N VAL A 3 -0.96 0.53 3.28
CA VAL A 3 -1.98 -0.03 2.40
C VAL A 3 -2.11 0.88 1.18
N LEU A 4 -1.72 0.36 0.01
CA LEU A 4 -1.79 1.07 -1.27
C LEU A 4 -3.12 0.75 -1.95
N GLY A 5 -4.01 1.74 -1.98
CA GLY A 5 -5.39 1.64 -2.44
C GLY A 5 -6.40 1.82 -1.30
N ALA A 6 -7.48 2.54 -1.56
CA ALA A 6 -8.56 2.80 -0.60
C ALA A 6 -9.95 2.27 -1.07
N GLY A 7 -9.94 1.31 -2.00
CA GLY A 7 -11.16 0.72 -2.55
C GLY A 7 -11.86 -0.26 -1.62
N TYR A 8 -12.86 -0.97 -2.14
CA TYR A 8 -13.72 -1.90 -1.39
C TYR A 8 -12.95 -2.95 -0.57
N VAL A 9 -11.86 -3.49 -1.11
CA VAL A 9 -11.07 -4.55 -0.45
C VAL A 9 -10.17 -3.99 0.66
N SER A 10 -9.83 -2.70 0.62
CA SER A 10 -9.00 -2.06 1.64
C SER A 10 -9.73 -1.93 2.97
N ALA A 11 -11.05 -1.75 2.95
CA ALA A 11 -11.87 -1.59 4.15
C ALA A 11 -11.78 -2.76 5.15
N PRO A 12 -12.02 -4.02 4.75
CA PRO A 12 -11.89 -5.16 5.65
C PRO A 12 -10.45 -5.43 6.09
N LEU A 13 -9.45 -5.14 5.24
CA LEU A 13 -8.04 -5.26 5.62
C LEU A 13 -7.67 -4.28 6.74
N VAL A 14 -8.01 -3.00 6.57
CA VAL A 14 -7.72 -1.96 7.57
C VAL A 14 -8.45 -2.25 8.87
N GLU A 15 -9.72 -2.69 8.80
CA GLU A 15 -10.47 -3.13 9.98
C GLU A 15 -9.74 -4.24 10.74
N TYR A 16 -9.31 -5.30 10.03
CA TYR A 16 -8.66 -6.44 10.63
C TYR A 16 -7.31 -6.06 11.27
N LEU A 17 -6.46 -5.30 10.55
CA LEU A 17 -5.17 -4.85 11.07
C LEU A 17 -5.35 -3.94 12.29
N HIS A 18 -6.38 -3.10 12.31
CA HIS A 18 -6.67 -2.16 13.40
C HIS A 18 -7.06 -2.84 14.72
N ARG A 19 -7.44 -4.12 14.69
CA ARG A 19 -7.70 -4.92 15.90
C ARG A 19 -6.44 -5.08 16.76
N ASP A 20 -5.26 -5.04 16.15
CA ASP A 20 -3.98 -4.98 16.86
C ASP A 20 -3.49 -3.53 16.97
N ARG A 21 -3.46 -3.00 18.19
CA ARG A 21 -3.06 -1.62 18.47
C ARG A 21 -1.55 -1.38 18.28
N ASN A 22 -0.75 -2.43 18.12
CA ASN A 22 0.68 -2.31 17.84
C ASN A 22 0.95 -2.09 16.34
N VAL A 23 -0.05 -2.28 15.48
CA VAL A 23 0.08 -2.07 14.04
C VAL A 23 -0.29 -0.64 13.68
N ARG A 24 0.71 0.16 13.29
CA ARG A 24 0.48 1.47 12.66
C ARG A 24 0.10 1.28 11.20
N ILE A 25 -0.98 1.93 10.77
CA ILE A 25 -1.57 1.77 9.44
C ILE A 25 -1.58 3.13 8.73
N LEU A 26 -1.01 3.16 7.53
CA LEU A 26 -1.06 4.29 6.61
C LEU A 26 -1.81 3.87 5.34
N VAL A 27 -2.90 4.55 4.99
CA VAL A 27 -3.68 4.29 3.78
C VAL A 27 -3.30 5.31 2.69
N CYS A 28 -2.98 4.82 1.50
CA CYS A 28 -2.57 5.66 0.38
C CYS A 28 -3.55 5.51 -0.78
N SER A 29 -3.96 6.60 -1.42
CA SER A 29 -4.77 6.55 -2.64
C SER A 29 -4.54 7.77 -3.52
N HIS A 30 -4.74 7.62 -4.83
CA HIS A 30 -4.82 8.75 -5.76
C HIS A 30 -6.15 9.50 -5.62
N LEU A 31 -7.16 8.87 -5.00
CA LEU A 31 -8.40 9.51 -4.57
C LEU A 31 -8.29 9.79 -3.07
N LYS A 32 -7.81 10.98 -2.70
CA LYS A 32 -7.54 11.34 -1.30
C LYS A 32 -8.79 11.20 -0.41
N ASP A 33 -9.95 11.62 -0.91
CA ASP A 33 -11.20 11.53 -0.17
C ASP A 33 -11.56 10.09 0.22
N GLU A 34 -11.29 9.11 -0.65
CA GLU A 34 -11.52 7.70 -0.32
C GLU A 34 -10.58 7.20 0.79
N ALA A 35 -9.30 7.57 0.72
CA ALA A 35 -8.34 7.23 1.77
C ALA A 35 -8.71 7.87 3.11
N ASP A 36 -9.16 9.12 3.09
CA ASP A 36 -9.59 9.86 4.29
C ASP A 36 -10.86 9.26 4.90
N ASN A 37 -11.85 8.96 4.06
CA ASN A 37 -13.07 8.29 4.50
C ASN A 37 -12.77 6.93 5.13
N LEU A 38 -11.79 6.19 4.62
CA LEU A 38 -11.38 4.91 5.21
C LEU A 38 -10.63 5.11 6.53
N ALA A 39 -9.65 6.00 6.57
CA ALA A 39 -8.84 6.25 7.77
C ALA A 39 -9.67 6.83 8.92
N ASN A 40 -10.58 7.77 8.65
CA ASN A 40 -11.43 8.42 9.65
C ASN A 40 -12.38 7.45 10.38
N ARG A 41 -12.60 6.24 9.85
CA ARG A 41 -13.39 5.20 10.52
C ARG A 41 -12.65 4.56 11.70
N TYR A 42 -11.32 4.70 11.77
CA TYR A 42 -10.45 3.96 12.68
C TYR A 42 -9.43 4.91 13.35
N PRO A 43 -9.54 5.19 14.66
CA PRO A 43 -8.64 6.14 15.34
C PRO A 43 -7.16 5.77 15.23
N GLY A 44 -6.32 6.71 14.80
CA GLY A 44 -4.88 6.49 14.63
C GLY A 44 -4.47 5.77 13.34
N VAL A 45 -5.41 5.52 12.43
CA VAL A 45 -5.10 5.23 11.03
C VAL A 45 -4.88 6.56 10.32
N GLU A 46 -3.78 6.67 9.58
CA GLU A 46 -3.42 7.85 8.81
C GLU A 46 -3.70 7.64 7.33
N SER A 47 -3.85 8.72 6.58
CA SER A 47 -4.08 8.69 5.14
C SER A 47 -3.28 9.74 4.38
N ILE A 48 -2.76 9.36 3.22
CA ILE A 48 -2.01 10.25 2.32
C ILE A 48 -2.47 10.13 0.87
N PHE A 49 -2.31 11.22 0.13
CA PHE A 49 -2.45 11.20 -1.31
C PHE A 49 -1.21 10.56 -1.93
N LEU A 50 -1.42 9.60 -2.84
CA LEU A 50 -0.33 8.97 -3.59
C LEU A 50 -0.79 8.66 -5.00
N ASN A 51 -0.09 9.23 -5.98
CA ASN A 51 -0.18 8.82 -7.38
C ASN A 51 1.13 8.11 -7.78
N VAL A 52 1.05 6.79 -7.91
CA VAL A 52 2.19 5.91 -8.23
C VAL A 52 2.84 6.25 -9.58
N GLN A 53 2.07 6.82 -10.53
CA GLN A 53 2.56 7.12 -11.87
C GLN A 53 3.26 8.49 -11.97
N GLU A 54 2.83 9.45 -11.15
CA GLU A 54 3.31 10.85 -11.24
C GLU A 54 4.36 11.20 -10.18
N ARG A 55 4.40 10.46 -9.07
CA ARG A 55 5.17 10.82 -7.87
C ARG A 55 5.99 9.63 -7.34
N PRO A 56 7.02 9.18 -8.09
CA PRO A 56 7.87 8.06 -7.67
C PRO A 56 8.61 8.34 -6.35
N ASP A 57 9.05 9.58 -6.12
CA ASP A 57 9.75 9.94 -4.87
C ASP A 57 8.84 9.75 -3.64
N THR A 58 7.56 10.12 -3.75
CA THR A 58 6.58 9.95 -2.68
C THR A 58 6.29 8.47 -2.43
N LEU A 59 6.25 7.65 -3.49
CA LEU A 59 6.10 6.19 -3.33
C LEU A 59 7.27 5.61 -2.51
N LYS A 60 8.49 6.00 -2.86
CA LYS A 60 9.71 5.59 -2.16
C LYS A 60 9.69 5.97 -0.70
N GLU A 61 9.43 7.24 -0.37
CA GLU A 61 9.35 7.72 1.00
C GLU A 61 8.35 6.92 1.84
N VAL A 62 7.18 6.65 1.25
CA VAL A 62 6.09 5.92 1.89
C VAL A 62 6.45 4.46 2.13
N ILE A 63 6.99 3.76 1.13
CA ILE A 63 7.39 2.35 1.27
C ILE A 63 8.56 2.22 2.25
N SER A 64 9.54 3.13 2.18
CA SER A 64 10.71 3.17 3.08
C SER A 64 10.31 3.39 4.56
N SER A 65 9.15 4.01 4.81
CA SER A 65 8.66 4.28 6.16
C SER A 65 7.95 3.09 6.83
N ALA A 66 7.73 1.99 6.11
CA ALA A 66 6.91 0.87 6.55
C ALA A 66 7.69 -0.46 6.54
N ASP A 67 7.34 -1.36 7.46
CA ASP A 67 7.89 -2.72 7.50
C ASP A 67 7.26 -3.63 6.42
N VAL A 68 6.00 -3.37 6.10
CA VAL A 68 5.20 -4.13 5.12
C VAL A 68 4.34 -3.17 4.30
N ALA A 69 4.38 -3.33 2.98
CA ALA A 69 3.48 -2.73 2.02
C ALA A 69 2.45 -3.76 1.53
N VAL A 70 1.17 -3.38 1.56
CA VAL A 70 0.09 -4.18 0.99
C VAL A 70 -0.45 -3.46 -0.24
N SER A 71 -0.29 -4.07 -1.42
CA SER A 71 -0.78 -3.50 -2.68
C SER A 71 -2.14 -4.07 -3.04
N LEU A 72 -3.17 -3.21 -2.95
CA LEU A 72 -4.53 -3.44 -3.42
C LEU A 72 -4.85 -2.61 -4.67
N LEU A 73 -3.80 -2.15 -5.36
CA LEU A 73 -3.88 -1.47 -6.65
C LEU A 73 -4.12 -2.46 -7.80
N PRO A 74 -4.50 -1.99 -9.01
CA PRO A 74 -4.59 -2.84 -10.19
C PRO A 74 -3.29 -3.63 -10.44
N TYR A 75 -3.42 -4.90 -10.85
CA TYR A 75 -2.28 -5.82 -10.96
C TYR A 75 -1.15 -5.32 -11.88
N ALA A 76 -1.50 -4.53 -12.90
CA ALA A 76 -0.56 -3.91 -13.82
C ALA A 76 0.44 -2.98 -13.13
N LEU A 77 0.15 -2.47 -11.93
CA LEU A 77 1.03 -1.59 -11.17
C LEU A 77 1.93 -2.33 -10.17
N HIS A 78 1.68 -3.62 -9.91
CA HIS A 78 2.41 -4.34 -8.85
C HIS A 78 3.91 -4.38 -9.10
N HIS A 79 4.37 -4.48 -10.35
CA HIS A 79 5.80 -4.52 -10.67
C HIS A 79 6.54 -3.24 -10.24
N VAL A 80 5.89 -2.08 -10.35
CA VAL A 80 6.42 -0.79 -9.86
C VAL A 80 6.57 -0.82 -8.34
N ILE A 81 5.54 -1.31 -7.65
CA ILE A 81 5.54 -1.41 -6.18
C ILE A 81 6.59 -2.41 -5.70
N ALA A 82 6.69 -3.57 -6.34
CA ALA A 82 7.63 -4.62 -5.99
C ALA A 82 9.07 -4.16 -6.15
N LYS A 83 9.39 -3.47 -7.26
CA LYS A 83 10.71 -2.88 -7.47
C LYS A 83 11.09 -1.93 -6.33
N GLU A 84 10.19 -1.01 -5.96
CA GLU A 84 10.45 -0.07 -4.87
C GLU A 84 10.55 -0.78 -3.51
N CYS A 85 9.74 -1.82 -3.26
CA CYS A 85 9.83 -2.64 -2.05
C CYS A 85 11.19 -3.35 -1.94
N ILE A 86 11.73 -3.87 -3.06
CA ILE A 86 13.07 -4.48 -3.09
C ILE A 86 14.14 -3.44 -2.78
N GLU A 87 14.08 -2.27 -3.43
CA GLU A 87 15.04 -1.17 -3.21
C GLU A 87 15.01 -0.66 -1.76
N SER A 88 13.82 -0.54 -1.18
CA SER A 88 13.58 -0.08 0.20
C SER A 88 13.74 -1.19 1.26
N ARG A 89 13.90 -2.45 0.84
CA ARG A 89 13.91 -3.65 1.70
C ARG A 89 12.64 -3.82 2.55
N THR A 90 11.50 -3.47 1.98
CA THR A 90 10.18 -3.57 2.60
C THR A 90 9.47 -4.83 2.09
N HIS A 91 8.77 -5.55 2.97
CA HIS A 91 7.99 -6.72 2.55
C HIS A 91 6.78 -6.30 1.72
N LEU A 92 6.45 -7.07 0.68
CA LEU A 92 5.27 -6.83 -0.16
C LEU A 92 4.25 -7.97 -0.02
N VAL A 93 2.98 -7.61 0.16
CA VAL A 93 1.82 -8.51 0.06
C VAL A 93 0.86 -7.96 -0.99
N THR A 94 0.35 -8.81 -1.88
CA THR A 94 -0.67 -8.42 -2.88
C THR A 94 -1.79 -9.45 -2.89
N ALA A 95 -2.99 -9.02 -3.30
CA ALA A 95 -4.16 -9.90 -3.50
C ALA A 95 -4.38 -10.24 -4.98
N SER A 96 -3.31 -10.30 -5.78
CA SER A 96 -3.36 -10.54 -7.22
C SER A 96 -2.50 -11.73 -7.62
N TYR A 97 -2.77 -12.28 -8.80
CA TYR A 97 -1.92 -13.32 -9.38
C TYR A 97 -0.51 -12.79 -9.67
N LEU A 98 0.46 -13.71 -9.62
CA LEU A 98 1.82 -13.47 -10.10
C LEU A 98 1.79 -13.26 -11.62
N ASN A 99 2.35 -12.15 -12.10
CA ASN A 99 2.57 -11.91 -13.53
C ASN A 99 4.06 -12.03 -13.87
N GLU A 100 4.37 -12.08 -15.17
CA GLU A 100 5.76 -12.23 -15.67
C GLU A 100 6.67 -11.08 -15.18
N ASP A 101 6.15 -9.84 -15.11
CA ASP A 101 6.90 -8.68 -14.65
C ASP A 101 7.37 -8.82 -13.19
N ILE A 102 6.51 -9.29 -12.29
CA ILE A 102 6.89 -9.55 -10.89
C ILE A 102 7.82 -10.76 -10.81
N GLN A 103 7.54 -11.81 -11.58
CA GLN A 103 8.34 -13.03 -11.56
C GLN A 103 9.79 -12.75 -11.98
N ALA A 104 10.01 -11.81 -12.91
CA ALA A 104 11.33 -11.37 -13.32
C ALA A 104 12.14 -10.66 -12.20
N LEU A 105 11.49 -10.21 -11.12
CA LEU A 105 12.13 -9.54 -9.98
C LEU A 105 12.57 -10.51 -8.86
N HIS A 106 12.50 -11.82 -9.08
CA HIS A 106 12.79 -12.81 -8.03
C HIS A 106 14.29 -13.00 -7.74
N GLU A 107 15.16 -12.72 -8.71
CA GLU A 107 16.62 -12.84 -8.62
C GLU A 107 17.29 -11.56 -8.09
#